data_AF-A0A7V2LM30-F1
#
_entry.id   AF-A0A7V2LM30-F1
#
_cell.length_a   1.000
_cell.length_b   1.000
_cell.length_c   1.000
_cell.angle_alpha   90.00
_cell.angle_beta   90.00
_cell.angle_gamma   90.00
#
_symmetry.space_group_name_H-M   'P 1'
#
loop_
_entity.id
_entity.type
_entity.pdbx_description
1 polymer ?
#
loop_
_entity_poly.entity_id
_entity_poly.type
_entity_poly.pdbx_seq_one_letter_code
_entity_poly.pdbx_strand_id
1 'polypeptide(L)'
;MRQQEAEKEKKILIGVGIVLALVVILLLGGVVYEYVVKPRQAIASVNNETISVSEFQRRLRFDQDSLARQISQYINLGQQFAGADGANPFMGQIQQLIGEVGNPESLSIKTLDAMIEETLLRQLAAEYGVSVNDEEVQLDIEQQFNYDRTAEPAPTPDPNQPITDTVPSNTGL
;
A
#
# COMPACT_ATOMS: atom_id res chain seq x y z
N MET A 1 72.46 3.33 2.68
CA MET A 1 71.59 2.86 1.58
C MET A 1 70.26 2.27 2.08
N ARG A 2 70.20 1.51 3.20
CA ARG A 2 68.94 0.86 3.66
C ARG A 2 67.84 1.75 4.26
N GLN A 3 68.13 2.98 4.68
CA GLN A 3 67.12 3.84 5.34
C GLN A 3 66.19 4.57 4.34
N GLN A 4 66.58 4.71 3.08
CA GLN A 4 65.75 5.39 2.07
C GLN A 4 64.64 4.49 1.49
N GLU A 5 64.72 3.18 1.71
CA GLU A 5 63.73 2.21 1.19
C GLU A 5 62.45 2.21 2.05
N ALA A 6 62.59 2.29 3.38
CA ALA A 6 61.46 2.30 4.30
C ALA A 6 60.55 3.54 4.18
N GLU A 7 61.09 4.69 3.76
CA GLU A 7 60.29 5.90 3.54
C GLU A 7 59.47 5.84 2.25
N LYS A 8 59.99 5.17 1.22
CA LYS A 8 59.27 4.97 -0.04
C LYS A 8 58.11 3.99 0.17
N GLU A 9 58.34 2.95 0.95
CA GLU A 9 57.32 1.95 1.28
C GLU A 9 56.14 2.55 2.06
N LYS A 10 56.41 3.41 3.06
CA LYS A 10 55.35 4.14 3.80
C LYS A 10 54.55 5.10 2.91
N LYS A 11 55.21 5.81 1.99
CA LYS A 11 54.54 6.74 1.06
C LYS A 11 53.66 6.01 0.05
N ILE A 12 54.09 4.86 -0.44
CA ILE A 12 53.29 4.00 -1.32
C ILE A 12 52.06 3.46 -0.56
N LEU A 13 52.25 3.00 0.67
CA LEU A 13 51.15 2.46 1.48
C LEU A 13 50.09 3.53 1.83
N ILE A 14 50.52 4.76 2.11
CA ILE A 14 49.62 5.92 2.30
C ILE A 14 48.91 6.27 0.98
N GLY A 15 49.62 6.26 -0.15
CA GLY A 15 49.03 6.52 -1.46
C GLY A 15 47.94 5.51 -1.82
N VAL A 16 48.21 4.21 -1.59
CA VAL A 16 47.22 3.14 -1.79
C VAL A 16 46.03 3.33 -0.85
N GLY A 17 46.26 3.69 0.42
CA GLY A 17 45.18 3.99 1.37
C GLY A 17 44.27 5.13 0.93
N ILE A 18 44.84 6.21 0.36
CA ILE A 18 44.07 7.35 -0.17
C ILE A 18 43.23 6.92 -1.39
N VAL A 19 43.81 6.16 -2.32
CA VAL A 19 43.08 5.67 -3.49
C VAL A 19 41.93 4.76 -3.06
N LEU A 20 42.16 3.87 -2.09
CA LEU A 20 41.14 2.97 -1.58
C LEU A 20 40.02 3.73 -0.85
N ALA A 21 40.37 4.75 -0.07
CA ALA A 21 39.40 5.65 0.55
C ALA A 21 38.56 6.42 -0.47
N LEU A 22 39.17 6.93 -1.55
CA LEU A 22 38.45 7.61 -2.63
C LEU A 22 37.47 6.69 -3.36
N VAL A 23 37.84 5.44 -3.60
CA VAL A 23 36.95 4.43 -4.17
C VAL A 23 35.75 4.18 -3.25
N VAL A 24 35.98 4.02 -1.94
CA VAL A 24 34.90 3.82 -0.96
C VAL A 24 33.96 5.03 -0.90
N ILE A 25 34.49 6.26 -0.95
CA ILE A 25 33.69 7.49 -0.98
C ILE A 25 32.84 7.56 -2.24
N LEU A 26 33.39 7.22 -3.41
CA LEU A 26 32.64 7.18 -4.67
C LEU A 26 31.51 6.15 -4.64
N LEU A 27 31.77 4.96 -4.09
CA LEU A 27 30.76 3.91 -3.95
C LEU A 27 29.65 4.34 -2.97
N LEU A 28 30.00 4.90 -1.81
CA LEU A 28 29.03 5.45 -0.85
C LEU A 28 28.22 6.59 -1.47
N GLY A 29 28.86 7.49 -2.21
CA GLY A 29 28.19 8.57 -2.94
C GLY A 29 27.19 8.05 -3.97
N GLY A 30 27.54 7.02 -4.73
CA GLY A 30 26.64 6.37 -5.69
C GLY A 30 25.43 5.70 -5.02
N VAL A 31 25.64 5.03 -3.88
CA VAL A 31 24.55 4.44 -3.09
C VAL A 31 23.64 5.54 -2.53
N VAL A 32 24.18 6.60 -1.94
CA VAL A 32 23.36 7.71 -1.44
C VAL A 32 22.59 8.38 -2.58
N TYR A 33 23.19 8.57 -3.75
CA TYR A 33 22.50 9.14 -4.89
C TYR A 33 21.34 8.27 -5.38
N GLU A 34 21.56 6.96 -5.55
CA GLU A 34 20.55 6.02 -6.02
C GLU A 34 19.39 5.86 -5.01
N TYR A 35 19.70 5.80 -3.71
CA TYR A 35 18.70 5.54 -2.66
C TYR A 35 18.07 6.77 -2.02
N VAL A 36 18.67 7.96 -2.15
CA VAL A 36 18.15 9.21 -1.54
C VAL A 36 17.69 10.22 -2.58
N VAL A 37 18.42 10.37 -3.69
CA VAL A 37 18.14 11.43 -4.67
C VAL A 37 17.11 10.97 -5.70
N LYS A 38 17.26 9.77 -6.26
CA LYS A 38 16.33 9.21 -7.26
C LYS A 38 14.89 9.04 -6.76
N PRO A 39 14.61 8.52 -5.54
CA PRO A 39 13.23 8.42 -5.04
C PRO A 39 12.57 9.77 -4.71
N ARG A 40 13.37 10.82 -4.51
CA ARG A 40 12.90 12.19 -4.24
C ARG A 40 12.61 13.02 -5.49
N GLN A 41 12.77 12.45 -6.68
CA GLN A 41 12.42 13.15 -7.91
C GLN A 41 10.89 13.31 -7.99
N ALA A 42 10.44 14.48 -8.42
CA ALA A 42 9.01 14.75 -8.62
C ALA A 42 8.56 14.09 -9.94
N ILE A 43 7.52 13.24 -9.87
CA ILE A 43 6.83 12.72 -11.06
C ILE A 43 5.79 13.73 -11.55
N ALA A 44 5.14 14.40 -10.61
CA ALA A 44 4.18 15.46 -10.87
C ALA A 44 4.27 16.54 -9.77
N SER A 45 3.94 17.78 -10.13
CA SER A 45 3.82 18.89 -9.18
C SER A 45 2.42 19.46 -9.28
N VAL A 46 1.71 19.52 -8.16
CA VAL A 46 0.35 20.06 -8.03
C VAL A 46 0.44 21.33 -7.19
N ASN A 47 0.49 22.48 -7.84
CA ASN A 47 0.79 23.77 -7.21
C ASN A 47 2.13 23.73 -6.42
N ASN A 48 2.07 23.78 -5.09
CA ASN A 48 3.22 23.78 -4.19
C ASN A 48 3.52 22.39 -3.59
N GLU A 49 2.74 21.36 -3.90
CA GLU A 49 2.91 19.99 -3.40
C GLU A 49 3.44 19.08 -4.50
N THR A 50 4.50 18.33 -4.19
CA THR A 50 5.16 17.44 -5.16
C THR A 50 4.82 15.99 -4.87
N ILE A 51 4.39 15.27 -5.90
CA ILE A 51 4.21 13.83 -5.85
C ILE A 51 5.54 13.16 -6.19
N SER A 52 6.15 12.49 -5.21
CA SER A 52 7.44 11.82 -5.38
C SER A 52 7.31 10.50 -6.15
N VAL A 53 8.40 10.06 -6.80
CA VAL A 53 8.49 8.73 -7.41
C VAL A 53 8.17 7.64 -6.37
N SER A 54 8.65 7.76 -5.14
CA SER A 54 8.41 6.78 -4.09
C SER A 54 6.94 6.62 -3.71
N GLU A 55 6.21 7.73 -3.58
CA GLU A 55 4.78 7.68 -3.24
C GLU A 55 3.98 7.08 -4.39
N PHE A 56 4.29 7.47 -5.62
CA PHE A 56 3.67 6.90 -6.81
C PHE A 56 3.90 5.39 -6.91
N GLN A 57 5.14 4.92 -6.76
CA GLN A 57 5.44 3.50 -6.79
C GLN A 57 4.75 2.73 -5.67
N ARG A 58 4.66 3.31 -4.47
CA ARG A 58 3.95 2.71 -3.34
C ARG A 58 2.45 2.61 -3.64
N ARG A 59 1.84 3.66 -4.19
CA ARG A 59 0.42 3.67 -4.56
C ARG A 59 0.12 2.68 -5.67
N LEU A 60 0.95 2.65 -6.71
CA LEU A 60 0.80 1.73 -7.84
C LEU A 60 0.84 0.26 -7.39
N ARG A 61 1.77 -0.08 -6.49
CA ARG A 61 1.83 -1.43 -5.90
C ARG A 61 0.58 -1.75 -5.10
N PHE A 62 0.10 -0.80 -4.28
CA PHE A 62 -1.13 -0.99 -3.53
C PHE A 62 -2.33 -1.22 -4.46
N ASP A 63 -2.45 -0.46 -5.54
CA ASP A 63 -3.53 -0.60 -6.51
C ASP A 63 -3.46 -1.98 -7.20
N GLN A 64 -2.27 -2.42 -7.62
CA GLN A 64 -2.06 -3.77 -8.15
C GLN A 64 -2.48 -4.86 -7.16
N ASP A 65 -2.04 -4.75 -5.90
CA ASP A 65 -2.40 -5.70 -4.85
C ASP A 65 -3.91 -5.68 -4.57
N SER A 66 -4.54 -4.51 -4.65
CA SER A 66 -5.99 -4.34 -4.49
C SER A 66 -6.76 -5.09 -5.57
N LEU A 67 -6.38 -4.93 -6.84
CA LEU A 67 -6.98 -5.67 -7.95
C LEU A 67 -6.74 -7.18 -7.80
N ALA A 68 -5.54 -7.61 -7.42
CA ALA A 68 -5.23 -9.02 -7.19
C ALA A 68 -6.08 -9.62 -6.05
N ARG A 69 -6.29 -8.87 -4.96
CA ARG A 69 -7.21 -9.26 -3.88
C ARG A 69 -8.64 -9.36 -4.39
N GLN A 70 -9.08 -8.42 -5.20
CA GLN A 70 -10.43 -8.43 -5.77
C GLN A 70 -10.65 -9.64 -6.70
N ILE A 71 -9.70 -9.97 -7.57
CA ILE A 71 -9.72 -11.18 -8.40
C ILE A 71 -9.84 -12.43 -7.52
N SER A 72 -9.00 -12.50 -6.48
CA SER A 72 -9.01 -13.63 -5.55
C SER A 72 -10.37 -13.78 -4.84
N GLN A 73 -11.02 -12.67 -4.46
CA GLN A 73 -12.36 -12.70 -3.90
C GLN A 73 -13.39 -13.26 -4.89
N TYR A 74 -13.36 -12.83 -6.15
CA TYR A 74 -14.27 -13.36 -7.19
C TYR A 74 -14.04 -14.84 -7.50
N ILE A 75 -12.80 -15.33 -7.43
CA ILE A 75 -12.51 -16.75 -7.57
C ILE A 75 -13.12 -17.54 -6.41
N ASN A 76 -12.92 -17.10 -5.17
CA ASN A 76 -13.48 -17.76 -3.98
C ASN A 76 -15.01 -17.72 -3.97
N LEU A 77 -15.61 -16.61 -4.39
CA LEU A 77 -17.05 -16.47 -4.55
C LEU A 77 -17.55 -17.44 -5.63
N GLY A 78 -16.88 -17.47 -6.78
CA GLY A 78 -17.23 -18.37 -7.87
C GLY A 78 -17.16 -19.85 -7.53
N GLN A 79 -16.26 -20.26 -6.63
CA GLN A 79 -16.21 -21.64 -6.12
C GLN A 79 -17.41 -21.97 -5.21
N GLN A 80 -17.87 -21.02 -4.41
CA GLN A 80 -19.05 -21.19 -3.54
C GLN A 80 -20.36 -21.22 -4.34
N PHE A 81 -20.41 -20.49 -5.45
CA PHE A 81 -21.57 -20.35 -6.32
C PHE A 81 -21.43 -21.12 -7.64
N ALA A 82 -20.47 -22.06 -7.72
CA ALA A 82 -20.28 -22.87 -8.91
C ALA A 82 -21.53 -23.72 -9.18
N GLY A 83 -22.02 -23.68 -10.43
CA GLY A 83 -23.18 -24.47 -10.85
C GLY A 83 -22.91 -25.97 -10.82
N ALA A 84 -23.94 -26.78 -11.10
CA ALA A 84 -23.80 -28.24 -11.21
C ALA A 84 -22.83 -28.67 -12.33
N ASP A 85 -22.57 -27.78 -13.28
CA ASP A 85 -21.60 -27.90 -14.38
C ASP A 85 -20.18 -27.43 -13.98
N GLY A 86 -19.99 -26.93 -12.76
CA GLY A 86 -18.71 -26.41 -12.26
C GLY A 86 -18.31 -25.05 -12.85
N ALA A 87 -19.21 -24.39 -13.60
CA ALA A 87 -18.92 -23.10 -14.21
C ALA A 87 -18.92 -21.97 -13.15
N ASN A 88 -17.89 -21.12 -13.19
CA ASN A 88 -17.82 -19.93 -12.34
C ASN A 88 -18.62 -18.78 -12.99
N PRO A 89 -19.72 -18.31 -12.38
CA PRO A 89 -20.55 -17.25 -12.95
C PRO A 89 -19.84 -15.89 -13.06
N PHE A 90 -18.74 -15.69 -12.33
CA PHE A 90 -17.96 -14.46 -12.32
C PHE A 90 -16.77 -14.47 -13.30
N MET A 91 -16.64 -15.51 -14.12
CA MET A 91 -15.49 -15.67 -15.03
C MET A 91 -15.31 -14.45 -15.97
N GLY A 92 -16.41 -13.87 -16.48
CA GLY A 92 -16.34 -12.67 -17.31
C GLY A 92 -15.74 -11.47 -16.58
N GLN A 93 -16.12 -11.27 -15.32
CA GLN A 93 -15.59 -10.21 -14.47
C GLN A 93 -14.10 -10.44 -14.19
N ILE A 94 -13.73 -11.67 -13.81
CA ILE A 94 -12.33 -12.06 -13.55
C ILE A 94 -11.44 -11.75 -14.75
N GLN A 95 -11.89 -12.07 -15.96
CA GLN A 95 -11.12 -11.81 -17.17
C GLN A 95 -10.94 -10.31 -17.46
N GLN A 96 -11.94 -9.47 -17.15
CA GLN A 96 -11.80 -8.02 -17.25
C GLN A 96 -10.76 -7.49 -16.24
N LEU A 97 -10.83 -7.92 -14.99
CA LEU A 97 -9.88 -7.51 -13.95
C LEU A 97 -8.45 -7.97 -14.27
N ILE A 98 -8.27 -9.19 -14.79
CA ILE A 98 -6.97 -9.69 -15.26
C ILE A 98 -6.45 -8.82 -16.40
N GLY A 99 -7.32 -8.42 -17.34
CA GLY A 99 -6.94 -7.51 -18.42
C GLY A 99 -6.47 -6.15 -17.92
N GLU A 100 -7.07 -5.63 -16.86
CA GLU A 100 -6.67 -4.38 -16.23
C GLU A 100 -5.33 -4.49 -15.49
N VAL A 101 -5.11 -5.57 -14.73
CA VAL A 101 -3.81 -5.87 -14.11
C VAL A 101 -2.72 -6.08 -15.17
N GLY A 102 -3.06 -6.70 -16.29
CA GLY A 102 -2.15 -6.96 -17.41
C GLY A 102 -1.76 -5.72 -18.21
N ASN A 103 -2.38 -4.56 -17.98
CA ASN A 103 -2.06 -3.30 -18.63
C ASN A 103 -1.41 -2.31 -17.63
N PRO A 104 -0.10 -2.43 -17.38
CA PRO A 104 0.59 -1.62 -16.38
C PRO A 104 0.61 -0.12 -16.75
N GLU A 105 0.58 0.23 -18.04
CA GLU A 105 0.58 1.62 -18.49
C GLU A 105 -0.73 2.31 -18.11
N SER A 106 -1.88 1.73 -18.47
CA SER A 106 -3.17 2.31 -18.11
C SER A 106 -3.35 2.42 -16.60
N LEU A 107 -2.95 1.39 -15.85
CA LEU A 107 -3.01 1.41 -14.40
C LEU A 107 -2.11 2.51 -13.79
N SER A 108 -0.91 2.68 -14.34
CA SER A 108 0.04 3.71 -13.90
C SER A 108 -0.50 5.14 -14.10
N ILE A 109 -1.16 5.41 -15.23
CA ILE A 109 -1.78 6.70 -15.52
C ILE A 109 -2.95 6.94 -14.56
N LYS A 110 -3.85 5.97 -14.39
CA LYS A 110 -4.97 6.06 -13.44
C LYS A 110 -4.50 6.33 -12.01
N THR A 111 -3.42 5.65 -11.60
CA THR A 111 -2.81 5.84 -10.28
C THR A 111 -2.33 7.28 -10.12
N LEU A 112 -1.61 7.80 -11.12
CA LEU A 112 -1.08 9.15 -11.08
C LEU A 112 -2.20 10.20 -11.06
N ASP A 113 -3.21 10.04 -11.92
CA ASP A 113 -4.37 10.93 -11.98
C ASP A 113 -5.12 10.96 -10.63
N ALA A 114 -5.34 9.79 -10.02
CA ALA A 114 -5.97 9.70 -8.70
C ALA A 114 -5.14 10.43 -7.63
N MET A 115 -3.81 10.29 -7.64
CA MET A 115 -2.95 11.01 -6.69
C MET A 115 -2.99 12.53 -6.91
N ILE A 116 -3.07 12.99 -8.15
CA ILE A 116 -3.22 14.41 -8.48
C ILE A 116 -4.57 14.94 -7.97
N GLU A 117 -5.66 14.23 -8.25
CA GLU A 117 -7.01 14.60 -7.81
C GLU A 117 -7.11 14.64 -6.29
N GLU A 118 -6.58 13.63 -5.58
CA GLU A 118 -6.54 13.61 -4.11
C GLU A 118 -5.74 14.80 -3.53
N THR A 119 -4.69 15.23 -4.22
CA THR A 119 -3.88 16.38 -3.81
C THR A 119 -4.66 17.69 -4.00
N LEU A 120 -5.32 17.85 -5.15
CA LEU A 120 -6.20 19.00 -5.41
C LEU A 120 -7.37 19.06 -4.41
N LEU A 121 -7.98 17.91 -4.12
CA LEU A 121 -9.08 17.82 -3.16
C LEU A 121 -8.63 18.21 -1.75
N ARG A 122 -7.43 17.80 -1.32
CA ARG A 122 -6.86 18.20 -0.02
C ARG A 122 -6.58 19.70 0.05
N GLN A 123 -6.06 20.29 -1.04
CA GLN A 123 -5.84 21.73 -1.12
C GLN A 123 -7.17 22.50 -1.02
N LEU A 124 -8.19 22.02 -1.73
CA LEU A 124 -9.53 22.61 -1.69
C LEU A 124 -10.16 22.46 -0.29
N ALA A 125 -10.11 21.28 0.31
CA ALA A 125 -10.63 21.04 1.65
C ALA A 125 -9.99 22.00 2.68
N ALA A 126 -8.66 22.18 2.63
CA ALA A 126 -7.96 23.13 3.48
C ALA A 126 -8.39 24.58 3.24
N GLU A 127 -8.61 24.97 1.97
CA GLU A 127 -9.12 26.30 1.61
C GLU A 127 -10.53 26.57 2.19
N TYR A 128 -11.40 25.56 2.18
CA TYR A 128 -12.75 25.66 2.75
C TYR A 128 -12.82 25.35 4.25
N GLY A 129 -11.68 25.13 4.92
CA GLY A 129 -11.63 24.83 6.35
C GLY A 129 -12.22 23.46 6.73
N VAL A 130 -12.27 22.52 5.78
CA VAL A 130 -12.70 21.14 6.01
C VAL A 130 -11.49 20.34 6.50
N SER A 131 -11.57 19.84 7.73
CA SER A 131 -10.58 18.93 8.32
C SER A 131 -11.28 17.72 8.92
N VAL A 132 -10.67 16.55 8.78
CA VAL A 132 -11.14 15.31 9.43
C VAL A 132 -10.42 15.16 10.76
N ASN A 133 -11.16 14.89 11.85
CA ASN A 133 -10.57 14.62 13.15
C ASN A 133 -10.41 13.10 13.41
N ASP A 134 -9.56 12.74 14.38
CA ASP A 134 -9.25 11.34 14.68
C ASP A 134 -10.46 10.60 15.26
N GLU A 135 -11.32 11.27 16.03
CA GLU A 135 -12.53 10.68 16.61
C GLU A 135 -13.57 10.30 15.55
N GLU A 136 -13.69 11.08 14.48
CA GLU A 136 -14.55 10.84 13.32
C GLU A 136 -14.03 9.63 12.53
N VAL A 137 -12.71 9.54 12.32
CA VAL A 137 -12.09 8.37 11.68
C VAL A 137 -12.34 7.12 12.52
N GLN A 138 -12.13 7.21 13.83
CA GLN A 138 -12.36 6.10 14.74
C GLN A 138 -13.84 5.68 14.77
N LEU A 139 -14.77 6.64 14.74
CA LEU A 139 -16.21 6.36 14.65
C LEU A 139 -16.57 5.65 13.34
N ASP A 140 -16.02 6.10 12.21
CA ASP A 140 -16.25 5.47 10.92
C ASP A 140 -15.73 4.03 10.90
N ILE A 141 -14.52 3.79 11.42
CA ILE A 141 -13.96 2.44 11.57
C ILE A 141 -14.88 1.56 12.42
N GLU A 142 -15.33 2.05 13.58
CA GLU A 142 -16.24 1.31 14.45
C GLU A 142 -17.55 0.92 13.72
N GLN A 143 -18.13 1.87 12.98
CA GLN A 143 -19.35 1.64 12.20
C GLN A 143 -19.14 0.61 11.08
N GLN A 144 -17.97 0.60 10.41
CA GLN A 144 -17.64 -0.42 9.41
C GLN A 144 -17.63 -1.84 9.98
N PHE A 145 -17.35 -2.00 11.28
CA PHE A 145 -17.40 -3.28 12.00
C PHE A 145 -18.70 -3.51 12.76
N ASN A 146 -19.72 -2.65 12.58
CA ASN A 146 -20.96 -2.63 13.39
C ASN A 146 -20.69 -2.59 14.90
N TYR A 147 -19.58 -1.99 15.32
CA TYR A 147 -19.27 -1.78 16.73
C TYR A 147 -19.96 -0.51 17.20
N ASP A 148 -20.88 -0.65 18.15
CA ASP A 148 -21.49 0.47 18.85
C ASP A 148 -20.82 0.63 20.21
N ARG A 149 -19.96 1.65 20.33
CA ARG A 149 -19.26 1.99 21.59
C ARG A 149 -20.22 2.38 22.72
N THR A 150 -21.48 2.68 22.41
CA THR A 150 -22.53 3.08 23.35
C THR A 150 -23.52 1.96 23.65
N ALA A 151 -23.38 0.80 23.01
CA ALA A 151 -24.23 -0.35 23.29
C ALA A 151 -24.06 -0.80 24.75
N GLU A 152 -25.18 -0.97 25.44
CA GLU A 152 -25.20 -1.59 26.77
C GLU A 152 -24.65 -3.01 26.66
N PRO A 153 -23.82 -3.47 27.63
CA PRO A 153 -23.30 -4.84 27.60
C PRO A 153 -24.47 -5.81 27.53
N ALA A 154 -24.39 -6.75 26.58
CA ALA A 154 -25.39 -7.81 26.47
C ALA A 154 -25.57 -8.48 27.83
N PRO A 155 -26.81 -8.78 28.26
CA PRO A 155 -27.05 -9.44 29.52
C PRO A 155 -26.21 -10.72 29.58
N THR A 156 -25.46 -10.89 30.67
CA THR A 156 -24.65 -12.10 30.87
C THR A 156 -25.59 -13.31 30.76
N PRO A 157 -25.31 -14.30 29.89
CA PRO A 157 -26.15 -15.48 29.81
C PRO A 157 -26.19 -16.13 31.19
N ASP A 158 -27.39 -16.22 31.77
CA ASP A 158 -27.59 -16.91 33.04
C ASP A 158 -27.38 -18.41 32.79
N PRO A 159 -26.38 -19.06 33.44
CA PRO A 159 -26.13 -20.49 33.28
C PRO A 159 -27.34 -21.38 33.62
N ASN A 160 -28.32 -20.84 34.35
CA ASN A 160 -29.54 -21.54 34.74
C ASN A 160 -30.74 -21.27 33.83
N GLN A 161 -30.60 -20.45 32.77
CA GLN A 161 -31.67 -20.33 31.79
C GLN A 161 -31.69 -21.52 30.83
N PRO A 162 -32.85 -22.18 30.65
CA PRO A 162 -32.96 -23.28 29.70
C PRO A 162 -32.67 -22.76 28.29
N ILE A 163 -31.78 -23.44 27.57
CA ILE A 163 -31.63 -23.25 26.12
C ILE A 163 -32.98 -23.52 25.47
N THR A 164 -33.66 -22.46 25.07
CA THR A 164 -34.85 -22.60 24.22
C THR A 164 -34.34 -22.64 22.79
N ASP A 165 -34.29 -23.84 22.20
CA ASP A 165 -34.11 -23.99 20.76
C ASP A 165 -35.26 -23.27 20.07
N THR A 166 -35.03 -22.03 19.64
CA THR A 166 -35.90 -21.41 18.65
C THR A 166 -35.58 -22.04 17.31
N VAL A 167 -36.14 -23.23 17.06
CA VAL A 167 -36.26 -23.76 15.69
C VAL A 167 -37.09 -22.74 14.92
N PRO A 168 -36.55 -22.06 13.89
CA PRO A 168 -37.39 -21.21 13.06
C PRO A 168 -38.42 -22.11 12.37
N SER A 169 -39.69 -21.94 12.73
CA SER A 169 -40.79 -22.59 12.03
C SER A 169 -40.86 -22.01 10.62
N ASN A 170 -40.17 -22.66 9.68
CA ASN A 170 -40.41 -22.47 8.26
C ASN A 170 -41.83 -22.94 7.96
N THR A 171 -42.79 -22.03 8.04
CA THR A 171 -44.15 -22.25 7.54
C THR A 171 -44.22 -21.53 6.21
N GLY A 172 -44.18 -22.31 5.14
CA GLY A 172 -44.08 -21.82 3.78
C GLY A 172 -45.29 -21.03 3.30
N LEU A 173 -45.08 -20.37 2.16
CA LEU A 173 -46.06 -20.06 1.12
C LEU A 173 -45.42 -20.36 -0.23
#